data_AF-A0A6P4JH72-F1
#
_entry.id   AF-A0A6P4JH72-F1
#
_cell.length_a   1.000
_cell.length_b   1.000
_cell.length_c   1.000
_cell.angle_alpha   90.00
_cell.angle_beta   90.00
_cell.angle_gamma   90.00
#
_symmetry.space_group_name_H-M   'P 1'
#
loop_
_entity.id
_entity.type
_entity.pdbx_description
1 polymer ?
#
loop_
_entity_poly.entity_id
_entity_poly.type
_entity_poly.pdbx_seq_one_letter_code
_entity_poly.pdbx_strand_id
1 'polypeptide(L)'
;MDYIFECFFDDTFDQITRNGLQDRQSRRDVLDHLSAIIKGCSEGQDTQTEEVAAIAVLAAMRFHRLAKEQNGKVCLMGKYHNILYIGLRTCWDWGVRDSEVVVQLLEAIYECEKTFERIFLGALFGPHAPHFIAGWRSDFQDQHENVRAMVYFLKHATREKLTLPVWIPRFEQERQLRFIDVPIESCGKSSPLRIALQANAPEMLLILLRYGATPQPPDGGASVIIALLDKLIENGRNYSYELVMCLKILLRNVTMIEMPFKPLLYAARREMFFERYGRLLVDKIIGKEQVYGVPTLRHLCRCTIRDILRQHHQLPNGIDTLRLPKRLQRYIDLTEELEGPAVESEKPDVPKPASAARAKLGSDMPRLETISSVGEEDESEDESENHVQLLEAVTDAEKAAVAAFVATSDGAITPEAKKAAMAAYMANLPPDYDPELPPDFDPDFPPLSS
;
A
#
# COMPACT_ATOMS: atom_id res chain seq x y z
N MET A 1 -24.07 26.38 -11.35
CA MET A 1 -22.65 25.97 -11.50
C MET A 1 -22.51 24.80 -12.46
N ASP A 2 -23.41 23.82 -12.39
CA ASP A 2 -23.39 22.57 -13.18
C ASP A 2 -23.13 22.80 -14.68
N TYR A 3 -23.82 23.79 -15.28
CA TYR A 3 -23.68 24.10 -16.70
C TYR A 3 -22.27 24.59 -17.11
N ILE A 4 -21.54 25.28 -16.23
CA ILE A 4 -20.19 25.78 -16.54
C ILE A 4 -19.21 24.60 -16.71
N PHE A 5 -19.25 23.66 -15.78
CA PHE A 5 -18.38 22.49 -15.82
C PHE A 5 -18.77 21.54 -16.95
N GLU A 6 -20.07 21.43 -17.26
CA GLU A 6 -20.55 20.69 -18.43
C GLU A 6 -19.98 21.27 -19.73
N CYS A 7 -20.11 22.59 -19.95
CA CYS A 7 -19.51 23.25 -21.11
C CYS A 7 -17.99 23.08 -21.14
N PHE A 8 -17.31 23.21 -19.99
CA PHE A 8 -15.87 22.98 -19.93
C PHE A 8 -15.48 21.59 -20.40
N PHE A 9 -16.15 20.54 -19.90
CA PHE A 9 -15.82 19.17 -20.28
C PHE A 9 -16.19 18.89 -21.73
N ASP A 10 -17.34 19.33 -22.21
CA ASP A 10 -17.74 19.16 -23.61
C ASP A 10 -16.73 19.86 -24.55
N ASP A 11 -16.47 21.16 -24.34
CA ASP A 11 -15.59 21.95 -25.19
C ASP A 11 -14.13 21.45 -25.16
N THR A 12 -13.63 21.13 -23.96
CA THR A 12 -12.24 20.66 -23.79
C THR A 12 -12.06 19.26 -24.37
N PHE A 13 -12.99 18.35 -24.09
CA PHE A 13 -12.83 16.96 -24.50
C PHE A 13 -13.17 16.77 -25.97
N ASP A 14 -13.98 17.60 -26.61
CA ASP A 14 -14.19 17.56 -28.07
C ASP A 14 -12.91 17.86 -28.85
N GLN A 15 -12.05 18.74 -28.33
CA GLN A 15 -10.77 19.09 -28.95
C GLN A 15 -9.67 18.06 -28.69
N ILE A 16 -9.79 17.28 -27.62
CA ILE A 16 -8.81 16.26 -27.23
C ILE A 16 -9.03 14.97 -28.03
N THR A 17 -7.94 14.42 -28.57
CA THR A 17 -7.98 13.10 -29.23
C THR A 17 -8.30 12.00 -28.22
N ARG A 18 -8.76 10.82 -28.66
CA ARG A 18 -9.11 9.71 -27.76
C ARG A 18 -8.01 9.36 -26.75
N ASN A 19 -6.74 9.44 -27.15
CA ASN A 19 -5.60 9.11 -26.29
C ASN A 19 -4.91 10.36 -25.71
N GLY A 20 -5.43 11.56 -25.93
CA GLY A 20 -4.80 12.81 -25.51
C GLY A 20 -4.73 13.02 -24.00
N LEU A 21 -5.24 12.10 -23.18
CA LEU A 21 -5.05 12.10 -21.72
C LEU A 21 -4.21 10.91 -21.23
N GLN A 22 -3.52 10.20 -22.14
CA GLN A 22 -2.67 9.07 -21.78
C GLN A 22 -1.41 9.52 -21.04
N ASP A 23 -0.81 10.63 -21.48
CA ASP A 23 0.36 11.19 -20.84
C ASP A 23 -0.02 12.07 -19.64
N ARG A 24 0.91 12.15 -18.69
CA ARG A 24 0.70 12.88 -17.43
C ARG A 24 0.61 14.39 -17.65
N GLN A 25 1.31 14.94 -18.64
CA GLN A 25 1.38 16.38 -18.83
C GLN A 25 0.04 16.91 -19.34
N SER A 26 -0.54 16.29 -20.36
CA SER A 26 -1.87 16.65 -20.87
C SER A 26 -2.95 16.60 -19.79
N ARG A 27 -2.87 15.64 -18.85
CA ARG A 27 -3.79 15.60 -17.71
C ARG A 27 -3.59 16.76 -16.74
N ARG A 28 -2.33 17.14 -16.47
CA ARG A 28 -2.01 18.31 -15.66
C ARG A 28 -2.53 19.60 -16.29
N ASP A 29 -2.35 19.77 -17.60
CA ASP A 29 -2.82 20.96 -18.30
C ASP A 29 -4.36 21.11 -18.17
N VAL A 30 -5.10 20.00 -18.27
CA VAL A 30 -6.55 19.99 -18.02
C VAL A 30 -6.89 20.29 -16.57
N LEU A 31 -6.15 19.74 -15.60
CA LEU A 31 -6.34 19.98 -14.18
C LEU A 31 -6.05 21.43 -13.78
N ASP A 32 -5.03 22.05 -14.37
CA ASP A 32 -4.66 23.44 -14.10
C ASP A 32 -5.75 24.38 -14.61
N HIS A 33 -6.28 24.15 -15.82
CA HIS A 33 -7.41 24.90 -16.36
C HIS A 33 -8.67 24.71 -15.52
N LEU A 34 -9.00 23.46 -15.16
CA LEU A 34 -10.15 23.17 -14.30
C LEU A 34 -10.01 23.84 -12.92
N SER A 35 -8.80 23.83 -12.34
CA SER A 35 -8.50 24.47 -11.06
C SER A 35 -8.68 25.99 -11.11
N ALA A 36 -8.31 26.64 -12.22
CA ALA A 36 -8.56 28.06 -12.42
C ALA A 36 -10.07 28.37 -12.47
N ILE A 37 -10.87 27.52 -13.14
CA ILE A 37 -12.33 27.66 -13.22
C ILE A 37 -12.96 27.47 -11.83
N ILE A 38 -12.51 26.47 -11.06
CA ILE A 38 -12.99 26.23 -9.69
C ILE A 38 -12.74 27.46 -8.80
N LYS A 39 -11.52 28.04 -8.84
CA LYS A 39 -11.19 29.27 -8.11
C LYS A 39 -12.11 30.42 -8.51
N GLY A 40 -12.23 30.70 -9.81
CA GLY A 40 -13.06 31.78 -10.31
C GLY A 40 -14.54 31.64 -9.97
N CYS A 41 -15.08 30.41 -10.00
CA CYS A 41 -16.46 30.14 -9.59
C CYS A 41 -16.67 30.30 -8.08
N SER A 42 -15.71 29.85 -7.27
CA SER A 42 -15.73 29.99 -5.81
C SER A 42 -15.74 31.46 -5.39
N GLU A 43 -14.83 32.28 -5.97
CA GLU A 43 -14.75 33.72 -5.70
C GLU A 43 -15.99 34.47 -6.19
N GLY A 44 -16.48 34.16 -7.40
CA GLY A 44 -17.62 34.86 -8.00
C GLY A 44 -18.97 34.59 -7.31
N GLN A 45 -19.08 33.49 -6.56
CA GLN A 45 -20.33 33.06 -5.91
C GLN A 45 -20.23 32.97 -4.39
N ASP A 46 -19.10 33.40 -3.80
CA ASP A 46 -18.83 33.34 -2.35
C ASP A 46 -19.11 31.93 -1.77
N THR A 47 -18.62 30.92 -2.47
CA THR A 47 -18.81 29.49 -2.11
C THR A 47 -17.46 28.84 -1.84
N GLN A 48 -17.40 27.87 -0.93
CA GLN A 48 -16.15 27.17 -0.61
C GLN A 48 -15.64 26.37 -1.81
N THR A 49 -14.33 26.40 -2.05
CA THR A 49 -13.70 25.72 -3.20
C THR A 49 -13.95 24.21 -3.21
N GLU A 50 -14.03 23.57 -2.03
CA GLU A 50 -14.34 22.14 -1.88
C GLU A 50 -15.74 21.77 -2.40
N GLU A 51 -16.72 22.65 -2.25
CA GLU A 51 -18.10 22.44 -2.74
C GLU A 51 -18.16 22.63 -4.26
N VAL A 52 -17.48 23.65 -4.78
CA VAL A 52 -17.38 23.88 -6.23
C VAL A 52 -16.64 22.73 -6.91
N ALA A 53 -15.58 22.22 -6.30
CA ALA A 53 -14.85 21.05 -6.79
C ALA A 53 -15.73 19.78 -6.81
N ALA A 54 -16.59 19.59 -5.81
CA ALA A 54 -17.55 18.48 -5.82
C ALA A 54 -18.51 18.55 -7.02
N ILE A 55 -18.98 19.76 -7.37
CA ILE A 55 -19.84 19.97 -8.55
C ILE A 55 -19.06 19.65 -9.84
N ALA A 56 -17.79 20.07 -9.94
CA ALA A 56 -16.94 19.73 -11.08
C ALA A 56 -16.75 18.21 -11.23
N VAL A 57 -16.57 17.49 -10.12
CA VAL A 57 -16.45 16.02 -10.12
C VAL A 57 -17.74 15.34 -10.55
N LEU A 58 -18.90 15.82 -10.08
CA LEU A 58 -20.21 15.34 -10.53
C LEU A 58 -20.42 15.56 -12.04
N ALA A 59 -20.00 16.72 -12.57
CA ALA A 59 -20.05 17.00 -14.00
C ALA A 59 -19.14 16.07 -14.81
N ALA A 60 -17.92 15.79 -14.33
CA ALA A 60 -17.00 14.82 -14.94
C ALA A 60 -17.62 13.41 -15.02
N MET A 61 -18.24 12.95 -13.93
CA MET A 61 -18.95 11.67 -13.90
C MET A 61 -20.17 11.65 -14.83
N ARG A 62 -20.91 12.77 -14.90
CA ARG A 62 -22.06 12.91 -15.80
C ARG A 62 -21.63 12.80 -17.26
N PHE A 63 -20.55 13.48 -17.66
CA PHE A 63 -19.98 13.38 -18.99
C PHE A 63 -19.62 11.93 -19.35
N HIS A 64 -18.89 11.24 -18.46
CA HIS A 64 -18.55 9.83 -18.62
C HIS A 64 -19.81 8.94 -18.80
N ARG A 65 -20.80 9.13 -17.92
CA ARG A 65 -22.05 8.34 -17.95
C ARG A 65 -22.82 8.55 -19.25
N LEU A 66 -22.95 9.79 -19.73
CA LEU A 66 -23.64 10.09 -20.98
C LEU A 66 -22.92 9.45 -22.18
N ALA A 67 -21.59 9.53 -22.24
CA ALA A 67 -20.82 8.86 -23.29
C ALA A 67 -20.98 7.33 -23.25
N LYS A 68 -20.99 6.75 -22.03
CA LYS A 68 -21.23 5.32 -21.81
C LYS A 68 -22.65 4.91 -22.24
N GLU A 69 -23.68 5.69 -21.91
CA GLU A 69 -25.07 5.44 -22.30
C GLU A 69 -25.27 5.51 -23.82
N GLN A 70 -24.71 6.52 -24.47
CA GLN A 70 -24.73 6.66 -25.93
C GLN A 70 -24.01 5.50 -26.63
N ASN A 71 -23.02 4.90 -25.98
CA ASN A 71 -22.28 3.74 -26.47
C ASN A 71 -22.82 2.40 -25.92
N GLY A 72 -24.14 2.29 -25.74
CA GLY A 72 -24.77 1.01 -25.37
C GLY A 72 -24.40 0.50 -23.97
N LYS A 73 -24.15 1.42 -23.02
CA LYS A 73 -23.68 1.18 -21.65
C LYS A 73 -22.26 0.62 -21.53
N VAL A 74 -21.45 0.72 -22.60
CA VAL A 74 -20.06 0.30 -22.59
C VAL A 74 -19.15 1.53 -22.58
N CYS A 75 -18.16 1.54 -21.67
CA CYS A 75 -17.21 2.63 -21.60
C CYS A 75 -16.27 2.64 -22.83
N LEU A 76 -16.10 3.81 -23.45
CA LEU A 76 -15.24 4.01 -24.63
C LEU A 76 -13.73 4.07 -24.33
N MET A 77 -13.33 4.04 -23.06
CA MET A 77 -11.94 4.20 -22.61
C MET A 77 -11.30 5.51 -23.12
N GLY A 78 -9.98 5.66 -22.96
CA GLY A 78 -9.26 6.87 -23.38
C GLY A 78 -9.81 8.11 -22.67
N LYS A 79 -9.99 9.22 -23.39
CA LYS A 79 -10.49 10.49 -22.83
C LYS A 79 -11.81 10.34 -22.05
N TYR A 80 -12.74 9.54 -22.57
CA TYR A 80 -14.07 9.33 -21.97
C TYR A 80 -14.02 8.63 -20.61
N HIS A 81 -12.94 7.88 -20.36
CA HIS A 81 -12.72 7.22 -19.07
C HIS A 81 -11.74 7.99 -18.19
N ASN A 82 -10.68 8.54 -18.80
CA ASN A 82 -9.63 9.29 -18.10
C ASN A 82 -10.16 10.57 -17.44
N ILE A 83 -11.31 11.11 -17.88
CA ILE A 83 -12.03 12.17 -17.17
C ILE A 83 -12.35 11.80 -15.71
N LEU A 84 -12.60 10.52 -15.40
CA LEU A 84 -12.82 10.07 -14.02
C LEU A 84 -11.56 10.24 -13.17
N TYR A 85 -10.37 10.10 -13.77
CA TYR A 85 -9.10 10.35 -13.08
C TYR A 85 -8.77 11.83 -12.94
N ILE A 86 -9.24 12.67 -13.86
CA ILE A 86 -9.27 14.13 -13.65
C ILE A 86 -10.14 14.42 -12.42
N GLY A 87 -11.37 13.89 -12.36
CA GLY A 87 -12.24 14.02 -11.19
C GLY A 87 -11.60 13.48 -9.89
N LEU A 88 -10.88 12.36 -9.96
CA LEU A 88 -10.19 11.76 -8.81
C LEU A 88 -9.11 12.69 -8.29
N ARG A 89 -8.30 13.25 -9.20
CA ARG A 89 -7.26 14.21 -8.85
C ARG A 89 -7.84 15.52 -8.32
N THR A 90 -8.92 16.03 -8.93
CA THR A 90 -9.68 17.19 -8.43
C THR A 90 -10.21 16.98 -7.01
N CYS A 91 -10.74 15.79 -6.69
CA CYS A 91 -11.17 15.47 -5.32
C CYS A 91 -10.05 15.68 -4.31
N TRP A 92 -8.85 15.18 -4.63
CA TRP A 92 -7.68 15.27 -3.78
C TRP A 92 -7.16 16.71 -3.66
N ASP A 93 -6.94 17.39 -4.78
CA ASP A 93 -6.35 18.73 -4.81
C ASP A 93 -7.19 19.76 -4.04
N TRP A 94 -8.51 19.62 -4.09
CA TRP A 94 -9.46 20.53 -3.45
C TRP A 94 -10.04 20.00 -2.14
N GLY A 95 -9.62 18.82 -1.69
CA GLY A 95 -10.04 18.24 -0.41
C GLY A 95 -11.56 18.05 -0.27
N VAL A 96 -12.22 17.54 -1.31
CA VAL A 96 -13.69 17.36 -1.36
C VAL A 96 -14.19 16.55 -0.15
N ARG A 97 -14.97 17.20 0.73
CA ARG A 97 -15.42 16.57 1.98
C ARG A 97 -16.63 15.65 1.83
N ASP A 98 -17.41 15.86 0.77
CA ASP A 98 -18.58 15.04 0.47
C ASP A 98 -18.16 13.62 0.12
N SER A 99 -18.43 12.70 1.05
CA SER A 99 -18.02 11.31 0.91
C SER A 99 -18.89 10.54 -0.06
N GLU A 100 -20.13 11.00 -0.28
CA GLU A 100 -21.03 10.41 -1.26
C GLU A 100 -20.49 10.66 -2.67
N VAL A 101 -20.09 11.90 -2.98
CA VAL A 101 -19.50 12.26 -4.28
C VAL A 101 -18.22 11.47 -4.55
N VAL A 102 -17.31 11.40 -3.57
CA VAL A 102 -16.05 10.65 -3.71
C VAL A 102 -16.32 9.16 -3.93
N VAL A 103 -17.29 8.58 -3.25
CA VAL A 103 -17.62 7.15 -3.39
C VAL A 103 -18.32 6.84 -4.70
N GLN A 104 -19.24 7.69 -5.15
CA GLN A 104 -19.85 7.58 -6.49
C GLN A 104 -18.76 7.59 -7.58
N LEU A 105 -17.71 8.41 -7.42
CA LEU A 105 -16.58 8.42 -8.34
C LEU A 105 -15.78 7.10 -8.32
N LEU A 106 -15.50 6.57 -7.13
CA LEU A 106 -14.84 5.27 -6.99
C LEU A 106 -15.67 4.14 -7.62
N GLU A 107 -16.99 4.16 -7.43
CA GLU A 107 -17.90 3.21 -8.07
C GLU A 107 -17.88 3.33 -9.59
N ALA A 108 -17.93 4.55 -10.14
CA ALA A 108 -17.85 4.79 -11.58
C ALA A 108 -16.55 4.27 -12.20
N ILE A 109 -15.41 4.43 -11.51
CA ILE A 109 -14.12 3.86 -11.92
C ILE A 109 -14.18 2.33 -11.87
N TYR A 110 -14.64 1.76 -10.75
CA TYR A 110 -14.71 0.32 -10.54
C TYR A 110 -15.65 -0.38 -11.52
N GLU A 111 -16.78 0.24 -11.88
CA GLU A 111 -17.70 -0.29 -12.86
C GLU A 111 -17.03 -0.62 -14.19
N CYS A 112 -16.05 0.20 -14.58
CA CYS A 112 -15.35 0.09 -15.86
C CYS A 112 -14.09 -0.77 -15.76
N GLU A 113 -13.28 -0.58 -14.71
CA GLU A 113 -11.96 -1.23 -14.60
C GLU A 113 -11.96 -2.50 -13.76
N LYS A 114 -12.90 -2.66 -12.82
CA LYS A 114 -12.93 -3.74 -11.82
C LYS A 114 -11.67 -3.82 -10.94
N THR A 115 -10.94 -2.69 -10.80
CA THR A 115 -9.74 -2.54 -9.98
C THR A 115 -9.57 -1.07 -9.56
N PHE A 116 -8.69 -0.82 -8.59
CA PHE A 116 -8.24 0.53 -8.18
C PHE A 116 -6.72 0.68 -8.28
N GLU A 117 -6.08 -0.12 -9.13
CA GLU A 117 -4.62 -0.18 -9.21
C GLU A 117 -3.96 1.19 -9.42
N ARG A 118 -4.60 2.12 -10.14
CA ARG A 118 -4.05 3.48 -10.35
C ARG A 118 -3.95 4.30 -9.06
N ILE A 119 -4.75 3.98 -8.03
CA ILE A 119 -4.67 4.60 -6.70
C ILE A 119 -3.57 3.91 -5.87
N PHE A 120 -3.49 2.58 -5.92
CA PHE A 120 -2.60 1.81 -5.05
C PHE A 120 -1.16 1.70 -5.56
N LEU A 121 -0.93 1.55 -6.86
CA LEU A 121 0.40 1.29 -7.42
C LEU A 121 1.37 2.45 -7.13
N GLY A 122 0.89 3.69 -7.23
CA GLY A 122 1.70 4.86 -6.93
C GLY A 122 2.11 4.95 -5.46
N ALA A 123 1.25 4.47 -4.55
CA ALA A 123 1.53 4.44 -3.12
C ALA A 123 2.50 3.29 -2.76
N LEU A 124 2.37 2.14 -3.43
CA LEU A 124 3.18 0.95 -3.20
C LEU A 124 4.59 1.05 -3.80
N PHE A 125 4.71 1.64 -5.00
CA PHE A 125 5.94 1.60 -5.80
C PHE A 125 6.45 2.97 -6.23
N GLY A 126 5.81 4.06 -5.79
CA GLY A 126 6.15 5.42 -6.21
C GLY A 126 5.54 5.81 -7.58
N PRO A 127 5.75 7.04 -8.04
CA PRO A 127 4.99 7.63 -9.16
C PRO A 127 5.38 7.10 -10.55
N HIS A 128 6.56 6.45 -10.68
CA HIS A 128 7.11 5.99 -11.97
C HIS A 128 6.78 4.53 -12.30
N ALA A 129 6.88 3.63 -11.31
CA ALA A 129 6.61 2.21 -11.49
C ALA A 129 5.22 1.88 -12.09
N PRO A 130 4.12 2.60 -11.78
CA PRO A 130 2.81 2.37 -12.40
C PRO A 130 2.83 2.42 -13.93
N HIS A 131 3.72 3.21 -14.54
CA HIS A 131 3.82 3.28 -16.00
C HIS A 131 4.31 1.95 -16.61
N PHE A 132 5.21 1.25 -15.94
CA PHE A 132 5.72 -0.05 -16.39
C PHE A 132 4.75 -1.20 -16.09
N ILE A 133 4.00 -1.09 -14.99
CA ILE A 133 3.11 -2.15 -14.51
C ILE A 133 1.75 -2.12 -15.24
N ALA A 134 1.19 -0.92 -15.40
CA ALA A 134 -0.18 -0.71 -15.89
C ALA A 134 -0.27 0.28 -17.06
N GLY A 135 0.87 0.71 -17.62
CA GLY A 135 0.90 1.67 -18.74
C GLY A 135 0.49 3.09 -18.35
N TRP A 136 0.29 3.38 -17.05
CA TRP A 136 -0.21 4.66 -16.56
C TRP A 136 0.73 5.29 -15.55
N ARG A 137 1.21 6.51 -15.80
CA ARG A 137 2.02 7.24 -14.79
C ARG A 137 1.10 7.87 -13.76
N SER A 138 1.46 7.77 -12.48
CA SER A 138 0.69 8.41 -11.40
C SER A 138 0.60 9.92 -11.60
N ASP A 139 -0.57 10.49 -11.29
CA ASP A 139 -0.78 11.93 -11.34
C ASP A 139 -0.13 12.65 -10.16
N PHE A 140 0.09 11.96 -9.04
CA PHE A 140 0.73 12.46 -7.83
C PHE A 140 2.25 12.59 -8.00
N GLN A 141 2.83 13.65 -7.42
CA GLN A 141 4.20 14.12 -7.56
C GLN A 141 5.21 13.08 -7.09
N ASP A 142 5.04 12.58 -5.87
CA ASP A 142 5.95 11.65 -5.21
C ASP A 142 5.19 10.51 -4.50
N GLN A 143 5.92 9.53 -3.96
CA GLN A 143 5.30 8.41 -3.25
C GLN A 143 4.52 8.88 -2.01
N HIS A 144 4.98 9.89 -1.30
CA HIS A 144 4.33 10.38 -0.09
C HIS A 144 2.97 11.02 -0.39
N GLU A 145 2.85 11.82 -1.46
CA GLU A 145 1.58 12.33 -1.96
C GLU A 145 0.65 11.18 -2.38
N ASN A 146 1.17 10.16 -3.08
CA ASN A 146 0.39 8.97 -3.41
C ASN A 146 -0.18 8.28 -2.15
N VAL A 147 0.64 8.10 -1.10
CA VAL A 147 0.19 7.50 0.16
C VAL A 147 -0.91 8.35 0.81
N ARG A 148 -0.73 9.67 0.87
CA ARG A 148 -1.75 10.57 1.46
C ARG A 148 -3.05 10.56 0.66
N ALA A 149 -2.97 10.54 -0.67
CA ALA A 149 -4.12 10.43 -1.56
C ALA A 149 -4.84 9.10 -1.39
N MET A 150 -4.11 7.98 -1.37
CA MET A 150 -4.68 6.67 -1.05
C MET A 150 -5.41 6.69 0.30
N VAL A 151 -4.81 7.27 1.33
CA VAL A 151 -5.41 7.42 2.67
C VAL A 151 -6.68 8.28 2.63
N TYR A 152 -6.70 9.34 1.83
CA TYR A 152 -7.90 10.16 1.63
C TYR A 152 -9.06 9.33 1.06
N PHE A 153 -8.84 8.59 -0.03
CA PHE A 153 -9.90 7.73 -0.59
C PHE A 153 -10.30 6.60 0.37
N LEU A 154 -9.36 6.05 1.14
CA LEU A 154 -9.66 5.06 2.18
C LEU A 154 -10.60 5.62 3.25
N LYS A 155 -10.42 6.88 3.67
CA LYS A 155 -11.31 7.53 4.66
C LYS A 155 -12.73 7.67 4.12
N HIS A 156 -12.89 8.18 2.90
CA HIS A 156 -14.21 8.34 2.28
C HIS A 156 -14.91 6.98 2.06
N ALA A 157 -14.18 6.01 1.49
CA ALA A 157 -14.70 4.66 1.29
C ALA A 157 -15.11 3.98 2.61
N THR A 158 -14.35 4.20 3.69
CA THR A 158 -14.69 3.65 5.02
C THR A 158 -15.94 4.32 5.60
N ARG A 159 -16.09 5.64 5.44
CA ARG A 159 -17.23 6.41 5.95
C ARG A 159 -18.56 5.95 5.34
N GLU A 160 -18.58 5.76 4.02
CA GLU A 160 -19.76 5.26 3.29
C GLU A 160 -19.84 3.73 3.25
N LYS A 161 -18.91 3.03 3.91
CA LYS A 161 -18.88 1.55 4.00
C LYS A 161 -18.87 0.89 2.62
N LEU A 162 -18.09 1.45 1.69
CA LEU A 162 -18.00 1.00 0.31
C LEU A 162 -17.57 -0.47 0.23
N THR A 163 -18.47 -1.29 -0.31
CA THR A 163 -18.23 -2.69 -0.67
C THR A 163 -18.56 -2.91 -2.14
N LEU A 164 -17.73 -3.69 -2.81
CA LEU A 164 -17.77 -3.88 -4.25
C LEU A 164 -17.79 -5.37 -4.61
N PRO A 165 -18.57 -5.75 -5.63
CA PRO A 165 -18.62 -7.12 -6.13
C PRO A 165 -17.34 -7.48 -6.89
N VAL A 166 -16.52 -8.37 -6.34
CA VAL A 166 -15.25 -8.83 -6.95
C VAL A 166 -15.35 -10.32 -7.26
N TRP A 167 -15.08 -10.70 -8.51
CA TRP A 167 -14.92 -12.10 -8.90
C TRP A 167 -13.58 -12.65 -8.39
N ILE A 168 -13.62 -13.71 -7.57
CA ILE A 168 -12.41 -14.37 -7.06
C ILE A 168 -12.21 -15.71 -7.79
N PRO A 169 -11.24 -15.81 -8.71
CA PRO A 169 -11.08 -16.99 -9.58
C PRO A 169 -10.94 -18.31 -8.80
N ARG A 170 -10.14 -18.33 -7.72
CA ARG A 170 -9.91 -19.55 -6.93
C ARG A 170 -11.18 -20.14 -6.34
N PHE A 171 -12.18 -19.31 -6.06
CA PHE A 171 -13.43 -19.75 -5.47
C PHE A 171 -14.59 -19.80 -6.47
N GLU A 172 -14.34 -19.44 -7.73
CA GLU A 172 -15.35 -19.36 -8.79
C GLU A 172 -16.64 -18.65 -8.34
N GLN A 173 -16.49 -17.57 -7.57
CA GLN A 173 -17.63 -16.82 -7.04
C GLN A 173 -17.33 -15.34 -6.88
N GLU A 174 -18.38 -14.53 -6.99
CA GLU A 174 -18.37 -13.12 -6.64
C GLU A 174 -18.45 -12.94 -5.13
N ARG A 175 -17.64 -12.02 -4.59
CA ARG A 175 -17.63 -11.67 -3.17
C ARG A 175 -17.67 -10.16 -3.01
N GLN A 176 -18.37 -9.72 -1.97
CA GLN A 176 -18.38 -8.31 -1.57
C GLN A 176 -17.09 -8.00 -0.82
N LEU A 177 -16.19 -7.25 -1.45
CA LEU A 177 -14.93 -6.80 -0.86
C LEU A 177 -14.97 -5.31 -0.58
N ARG A 178 -14.27 -4.87 0.46
CA ARG A 178 -14.10 -3.44 0.74
C ARG A 178 -13.11 -2.84 -0.26
N PHE A 179 -13.20 -1.54 -0.48
CA PHE A 179 -12.27 -0.78 -1.34
C PHE A 179 -10.79 -1.16 -1.12
N ILE A 180 -10.36 -1.27 0.14
CA ILE A 180 -8.97 -1.60 0.52
C ILE A 180 -8.53 -3.04 0.18
N ASP A 181 -9.48 -3.95 0.02
CA ASP A 181 -9.22 -5.37 -0.25
C ASP A 181 -9.40 -5.72 -1.74
N VAL A 182 -9.84 -4.77 -2.59
CA VAL A 182 -9.99 -4.98 -4.04
C VAL A 182 -8.63 -5.34 -4.66
N PRO A 183 -8.51 -6.47 -5.37
CA PRO A 183 -7.24 -6.89 -5.94
C PRO A 183 -6.71 -5.98 -7.04
N ILE A 184 -5.38 -5.95 -7.18
CA ILE A 184 -4.65 -5.24 -8.22
C ILE A 184 -4.47 -6.18 -9.42
N GLU A 185 -5.17 -5.90 -10.52
CA GLU A 185 -5.21 -6.75 -11.71
C GLU A 185 -3.81 -6.99 -12.30
N SER A 186 -3.04 -5.92 -12.49
CA SER A 186 -1.66 -5.97 -13.01
C SER A 186 -0.64 -6.69 -12.12
N CYS A 187 -0.99 -6.96 -10.85
CA CYS A 187 -0.12 -7.65 -9.89
C CYS A 187 -0.67 -9.04 -9.52
N GLY A 188 -1.05 -9.82 -10.55
CA GLY A 188 -1.53 -11.19 -10.39
C GLY A 188 -2.83 -11.30 -9.59
N LYS A 189 -3.71 -10.27 -9.67
CA LYS A 189 -4.97 -10.19 -8.91
C LYS A 189 -4.78 -10.40 -7.40
N SER A 190 -3.69 -9.86 -6.86
CA SER A 190 -3.39 -9.91 -5.44
C SER A 190 -3.94 -8.68 -4.71
N SER A 191 -4.32 -8.84 -3.45
CA SER A 191 -4.75 -7.73 -2.59
C SER A 191 -3.61 -6.71 -2.35
N PRO A 192 -3.91 -5.42 -2.16
CA PRO A 192 -2.90 -4.42 -1.81
C PRO A 192 -2.04 -4.81 -0.59
N LEU A 193 -2.62 -5.50 0.39
CA LEU A 193 -1.89 -6.00 1.56
C LEU A 193 -0.85 -7.06 1.19
N ARG A 194 -1.19 -8.01 0.32
CA ARG A 194 -0.24 -9.03 -0.16
C ARG A 194 0.89 -8.39 -0.95
N ILE A 195 0.57 -7.41 -1.79
CA ILE A 195 1.56 -6.66 -2.57
C ILE A 195 2.53 -5.92 -1.65
N ALA A 196 2.04 -5.24 -0.60
CA ALA A 196 2.89 -4.58 0.38
C ALA A 196 3.85 -5.55 1.10
N LEU A 197 3.41 -6.77 1.38
CA LEU A 197 4.27 -7.82 1.96
C LEU A 197 5.33 -8.31 0.99
N GLN A 198 4.97 -8.55 -0.27
CA GLN A 198 5.91 -8.97 -1.31
C GLN A 198 6.98 -7.91 -1.58
N ALA A 199 6.58 -6.63 -1.51
CA ALA A 199 7.44 -5.46 -1.69
C ALA A 199 8.26 -5.10 -0.43
N ASN A 200 8.16 -5.88 0.66
CA ASN A 200 8.84 -5.62 1.92
C ASN A 200 8.56 -4.21 2.48
N ALA A 201 7.31 -3.73 2.38
CA ALA A 201 6.92 -2.38 2.76
C ALA A 201 6.17 -2.35 4.11
N PRO A 202 6.86 -2.35 5.27
CA PRO A 202 6.22 -2.42 6.58
C PRO A 202 5.33 -1.21 6.89
N GLU A 203 5.70 -0.02 6.43
CA GLU A 203 4.90 1.20 6.64
C GLU A 203 3.57 1.12 5.91
N MET A 204 3.59 0.72 4.63
CA MET A 204 2.39 0.52 3.83
C MET A 204 1.50 -0.58 4.43
N LEU A 205 2.11 -1.70 4.85
CA LEU A 205 1.40 -2.77 5.55
C LEU A 205 0.69 -2.25 6.81
N LEU A 206 1.38 -1.44 7.61
CA LEU A 206 0.81 -0.84 8.82
C LEU A 206 -0.37 0.06 8.47
N ILE A 207 -0.25 0.92 7.47
CA ILE A 207 -1.35 1.80 7.01
C ILE A 207 -2.55 0.95 6.58
N LEU A 208 -2.34 -0.04 5.72
CA LEU A 208 -3.42 -0.89 5.22
C LEU A 208 -4.15 -1.62 6.35
N LEU A 209 -3.40 -2.22 7.29
CA LEU A 209 -3.99 -2.88 8.45
C LEU A 209 -4.70 -1.90 9.40
N ARG A 210 -4.20 -0.67 9.57
CA ARG A 210 -4.87 0.38 10.36
C ARG A 210 -6.21 0.79 9.75
N TYR A 211 -6.28 0.91 8.42
CA TYR A 211 -7.53 1.12 7.66
C TYR A 211 -8.34 -0.17 7.48
N GLY A 212 -7.96 -1.23 8.17
CA GLY A 212 -8.78 -2.42 8.32
C GLY A 212 -8.64 -3.43 7.19
N ALA A 213 -7.59 -3.40 6.37
CA ALA A 213 -7.28 -4.49 5.43
C ALA A 213 -7.31 -5.85 6.15
N THR A 214 -7.74 -6.88 5.43
CA THR A 214 -7.89 -8.21 6.03
C THR A 214 -6.50 -8.84 6.21
N PRO A 215 -6.09 -9.24 7.44
CA PRO A 215 -4.76 -9.82 7.67
C PRO A 215 -4.55 -11.17 6.97
N GLN A 216 -5.65 -11.82 6.57
CA GLN A 216 -5.66 -12.94 5.65
C GLN A 216 -6.50 -12.52 4.43
N PRO A 217 -5.88 -11.95 3.38
CA PRO A 217 -6.64 -11.35 2.30
C PRO A 217 -7.57 -12.32 1.57
N PRO A 218 -8.78 -11.88 1.16
CA PRO A 218 -9.74 -12.69 0.44
C PRO A 218 -9.46 -12.77 -1.07
N ASP A 219 -8.20 -12.59 -1.49
CA ASP A 219 -7.76 -12.59 -2.89
C ASP A 219 -7.59 -14.00 -3.48
N GLY A 220 -7.84 -15.04 -2.69
CA GLY A 220 -7.61 -16.42 -3.10
C GLY A 220 -6.15 -16.84 -3.11
N GLY A 221 -5.20 -16.01 -2.67
CA GLY A 221 -3.81 -16.44 -2.53
C GLY A 221 -3.58 -17.39 -1.34
N ALA A 222 -2.36 -17.92 -1.22
CA ALA A 222 -1.94 -18.69 -0.05
C ALA A 222 -1.87 -17.82 1.22
N SER A 223 -1.67 -18.45 2.39
CA SER A 223 -1.47 -17.72 3.65
C SER A 223 -0.30 -16.75 3.54
N VAL A 224 -0.57 -15.47 3.74
CA VAL A 224 0.45 -14.40 3.67
C VAL A 224 1.46 -14.52 4.80
N ILE A 225 1.04 -15.04 5.96
CA ILE A 225 1.93 -15.31 7.09
C ILE A 225 2.90 -16.42 6.70
N ILE A 226 2.40 -17.54 6.17
CA ILE A 226 3.25 -18.68 5.79
C ILE A 226 4.24 -18.29 4.69
N ALA A 227 3.80 -17.56 3.66
CA ALA A 227 4.68 -17.04 2.62
C ALA A 227 5.80 -16.16 3.19
N LEU A 228 5.49 -15.34 4.20
CA LEU A 228 6.47 -14.51 4.88
C LEU A 228 7.45 -15.32 5.74
N LEU A 229 6.96 -16.38 6.42
CA LEU A 229 7.81 -17.29 7.17
C LEU A 229 8.79 -18.02 6.25
N ASP A 230 8.32 -18.47 5.09
CA ASP A 230 9.16 -19.11 4.07
C ASP A 230 10.25 -18.16 3.58
N LYS A 231 9.90 -16.92 3.23
CA LYS A 231 10.85 -15.89 2.81
C LYS A 231 11.90 -15.55 3.87
N LEU A 232 11.53 -15.60 5.15
CA LEU A 232 12.47 -15.35 6.26
C LEU A 232 13.50 -16.48 6.42
N ILE A 233 13.12 -17.73 6.17
CA ILE A 233 14.04 -18.87 6.34
C ILE A 233 14.91 -19.15 5.11
N GLU A 234 14.58 -18.59 3.94
CA GLU A 234 15.33 -18.76 2.68
C GLU A 234 16.83 -18.47 2.84
N ASN A 235 17.19 -17.40 3.55
CA ASN A 235 18.58 -16.98 3.78
C ASN A 235 19.14 -17.46 5.12
N GLY A 236 18.60 -18.56 5.67
CA GLY A 236 19.06 -19.16 6.91
C GLY A 236 18.77 -18.28 8.15
N ARG A 237 19.83 -17.67 8.71
CA ARG A 237 19.74 -16.77 9.89
C ARG A 237 19.91 -15.28 9.54
N ASN A 238 20.07 -14.95 8.26
CA ASN A 238 20.19 -13.57 7.82
C ASN A 238 18.80 -13.01 7.47
N TYR A 239 18.05 -12.64 8.51
CA TYR A 239 16.69 -12.13 8.37
C TYR A 239 16.71 -10.66 7.95
N SER A 240 16.04 -10.33 6.84
CA SER A 240 15.79 -8.92 6.48
C SER A 240 14.96 -8.26 7.58
N TYR A 241 15.42 -7.08 8.00
CA TYR A 241 14.77 -6.29 9.03
C TYR A 241 13.32 -5.94 8.62
N GLU A 242 13.12 -5.57 7.35
CA GLU A 242 11.83 -5.22 6.77
C GLU A 242 10.85 -6.40 6.83
N LEU A 243 11.31 -7.61 6.49
CA LEU A 243 10.50 -8.83 6.57
C LEU A 243 10.10 -9.15 8.01
N VAL A 244 11.03 -9.00 8.96
CA VAL A 244 10.73 -9.19 10.39
C VAL A 244 9.73 -8.16 10.88
N MET A 245 9.84 -6.90 10.44
CA MET A 245 8.90 -5.83 10.76
C MET A 245 7.50 -6.12 10.18
N CYS A 246 7.43 -6.51 8.91
CA CYS A 246 6.18 -6.96 8.28
C CYS A 246 5.52 -8.09 9.08
N LEU A 247 6.30 -9.09 9.49
CA LEU A 247 5.79 -10.21 10.27
C LEU A 247 5.25 -9.75 11.62
N LYS A 248 6.02 -8.93 12.35
CA LYS A 248 5.59 -8.40 13.64
C LYS A 248 4.30 -7.58 13.51
N ILE A 249 4.18 -6.74 12.49
CA ILE A 249 2.97 -5.94 12.24
C ILE A 249 1.76 -6.85 11.92
N LEU A 250 1.96 -7.86 11.08
CA LEU A 250 0.91 -8.80 10.69
C LEU A 250 0.44 -9.64 11.88
N LEU A 251 1.36 -10.13 12.70
CA LEU A 251 1.07 -10.93 13.90
C LEU A 251 0.35 -10.14 15.01
N ARG A 252 0.37 -8.79 14.97
CA ARG A 252 -0.48 -7.96 15.85
C ARG A 252 -1.97 -8.07 15.52
N ASN A 253 -2.31 -8.53 14.32
CA ASN A 253 -3.67 -8.58 13.79
C ASN A 253 -4.27 -9.99 13.78
N VAL A 254 -3.52 -11.02 14.19
CA VAL A 254 -4.00 -12.40 14.27
C VAL A 254 -3.78 -12.97 15.66
N THR A 255 -4.73 -13.77 16.14
CA THR A 255 -4.63 -14.39 17.46
C THR A 255 -3.56 -15.47 17.49
N MET A 256 -3.53 -16.31 16.45
CA MET A 256 -2.61 -17.42 16.26
C MET A 256 -2.27 -17.58 14.77
N ILE A 257 -1.09 -18.10 14.47
CA ILE A 257 -0.71 -18.49 13.10
C ILE A 257 -1.47 -19.76 12.72
N GLU A 258 -2.37 -19.65 11.74
CA GLU A 258 -3.04 -20.82 11.18
C GLU A 258 -2.10 -21.60 10.27
N MET A 259 -1.92 -22.89 10.58
CA MET A 259 -1.16 -23.79 9.73
C MET A 259 -2.09 -24.38 8.66
N PRO A 260 -1.61 -24.59 7.42
CA PRO A 260 -2.44 -25.04 6.30
C PRO A 260 -2.99 -26.47 6.44
N PHE A 261 -2.71 -27.17 7.54
CA PHE A 261 -3.10 -28.54 7.79
C PHE A 261 -4.17 -28.62 8.89
N LYS A 262 -5.39 -29.09 8.57
CA LYS A 262 -6.46 -29.42 9.54
C LYS A 262 -6.92 -30.88 9.40
N PRO A 263 -7.08 -31.63 10.51
CA PRO A 263 -6.32 -31.58 11.76
C PRO A 263 -5.36 -32.77 11.89
N LEU A 264 -4.07 -32.46 11.99
CA LEU A 264 -3.09 -33.33 12.66
C LEU A 264 -3.10 -32.94 14.15
N LEU A 265 -3.08 -33.92 15.06
CA LEU A 265 -3.08 -33.73 16.51
C LEU A 265 -2.11 -32.60 16.93
N TYR A 266 -2.41 -31.86 18.02
CA TYR A 266 -1.60 -30.73 18.49
C TYR A 266 -0.09 -31.01 18.52
N ALA A 267 0.31 -32.22 18.94
CA ALA A 267 1.70 -32.66 18.95
C ALA A 267 2.34 -32.63 17.54
N ALA A 268 1.65 -33.18 16.54
CA ALA A 268 2.12 -33.22 15.16
C ALA A 268 2.16 -31.82 14.52
N ARG A 269 1.19 -30.94 14.83
CA ARG A 269 1.24 -29.53 14.37
C ARG A 269 2.47 -28.81 14.92
N ARG A 270 2.79 -29.01 16.20
CA ARG A 270 3.96 -28.43 16.85
C ARG A 270 5.25 -28.95 16.23
N GLU A 271 5.35 -30.25 16.00
CA GLU A 271 6.51 -30.90 15.41
C GLU A 271 6.79 -30.38 14.00
N MET A 272 5.80 -30.38 13.11
CA MET A 272 5.93 -29.84 11.75
C MET A 272 6.33 -28.36 11.73
N PHE A 273 5.76 -27.55 12.63
CA PHE A 273 6.15 -26.14 12.73
C PHE A 273 7.60 -26.01 13.18
N PHE A 274 8.01 -26.79 14.18
CA PHE A 274 9.37 -26.73 14.71
C PHE A 274 10.40 -27.21 13.70
N GLU A 275 10.09 -28.26 12.93
CA GLU A 275 10.95 -28.78 11.87
C GLU A 275 11.26 -27.71 10.81
N ARG A 276 10.24 -26.97 10.37
CA ARG A 276 10.39 -25.98 9.30
C ARG A 276 10.79 -24.58 9.79
N TYR A 277 10.16 -24.11 10.87
CA TYR A 277 10.26 -22.73 11.36
C TYR A 277 10.82 -22.61 12.79
N GLY A 278 11.30 -23.72 13.38
CA GLY A 278 11.81 -23.75 14.76
C GLY A 278 12.90 -22.70 15.02
N ARG A 279 13.71 -22.37 14.01
CA ARG A 279 14.73 -21.32 14.10
C ARG A 279 14.14 -19.94 14.44
N LEU A 280 13.00 -19.58 13.84
CA LEU A 280 12.32 -18.31 14.11
C LEU A 280 11.82 -18.20 15.56
N LEU A 281 11.56 -19.34 16.22
CA LEU A 281 11.21 -19.39 17.65
C LEU A 281 12.44 -19.27 18.54
N VAL A 282 13.52 -19.99 18.19
CA VAL A 282 14.81 -19.94 18.92
C VAL A 282 15.37 -18.52 18.90
N ASP A 283 15.30 -17.86 17.75
CA ASP A 283 15.83 -16.52 17.54
C ASP A 283 14.83 -15.42 17.99
N LYS A 284 13.71 -15.81 18.63
CA LYS A 284 12.67 -14.92 19.20
C LYS A 284 12.05 -13.95 18.19
N ILE A 285 12.00 -14.34 16.91
CA ILE A 285 11.29 -13.59 15.86
C ILE A 285 9.79 -13.80 16.00
N ILE A 286 9.38 -15.02 16.38
CA ILE A 286 7.99 -15.39 16.65
C ILE A 286 7.87 -15.80 18.11
N GLY A 287 6.79 -15.35 18.76
CA GLY A 287 6.44 -15.79 20.11
C GLY A 287 5.84 -17.20 20.10
N LYS A 288 6.26 -18.06 21.04
CA LYS A 288 5.68 -19.41 21.21
C LYS A 288 4.17 -19.37 21.38
N GLU A 289 3.67 -18.33 22.05
CA GLU A 289 2.26 -18.03 22.32
C GLU A 289 1.44 -17.77 21.07
N GLN A 290 2.05 -17.43 19.93
CA GLN A 290 1.34 -17.19 18.66
C GLN A 290 1.24 -18.44 17.78
N VAL A 291 1.90 -19.54 18.19
CA VAL A 291 1.95 -20.78 17.38
C VAL A 291 1.33 -21.95 18.13
N TYR A 292 1.77 -22.20 19.37
CA TYR A 292 1.32 -23.36 20.17
C TYR A 292 1.12 -23.05 21.66
N GLY A 293 1.54 -21.87 22.14
CA GLY A 293 1.21 -21.42 23.48
C GLY A 293 -0.19 -20.80 23.56
N VAL A 294 -0.45 -20.13 24.69
CA VAL A 294 -1.71 -19.41 24.93
C VAL A 294 -1.45 -17.92 24.73
N PRO A 295 -2.11 -17.26 23.76
CA PRO A 295 -2.01 -15.81 23.60
C PRO A 295 -2.42 -15.08 24.87
N THR A 296 -1.80 -13.93 25.13
CA THR A 296 -2.23 -13.09 26.26
C THR A 296 -3.67 -12.64 26.06
N LEU A 297 -4.44 -12.55 27.16
CA LEU A 297 -5.81 -12.01 27.11
C LEU A 297 -5.85 -10.63 26.46
N ARG A 298 -4.84 -9.79 26.72
CA ARG A 298 -4.67 -8.48 26.08
C ARG A 298 -4.62 -8.57 24.56
N HIS A 299 -3.82 -9.48 24.00
CA HIS A 299 -3.69 -9.68 22.56
C HIS A 299 -4.99 -10.23 21.96
N LEU A 300 -5.63 -11.20 22.62
CA LEU A 300 -6.93 -11.72 22.22
C LEU A 300 -7.97 -10.58 22.14
N CYS A 301 -8.05 -9.75 23.18
CA CYS A 301 -8.95 -8.59 23.19
C CYS A 301 -8.65 -7.61 22.04
N ARG A 302 -7.37 -7.31 21.76
CA ARG A 302 -7.00 -6.45 20.62
C ARG A 302 -7.53 -7.02 19.31
N CYS A 303 -7.24 -8.29 19.01
CA CYS A 303 -7.71 -8.93 17.78
C CYS A 303 -9.24 -8.91 17.71
N THR A 304 -9.94 -9.32 18.76
CA THR A 304 -11.41 -9.32 18.79
C THR A 304 -12.01 -7.93 18.60
N ILE A 305 -11.50 -6.91 19.30
CA ILE A 305 -11.99 -5.52 19.14
C ILE A 305 -11.75 -5.05 17.71
N ARG A 306 -10.54 -5.26 17.16
CA ARG A 306 -10.22 -4.88 15.78
C ARG A 306 -11.10 -5.61 14.77
N ASP A 307 -11.38 -6.89 14.96
CA ASP A 307 -12.24 -7.66 14.06
C ASP A 307 -13.67 -7.10 14.04
N ILE A 308 -14.22 -6.76 15.20
CA ILE A 308 -15.55 -6.12 15.30
C ILE A 308 -15.54 -4.74 14.63
N LEU A 309 -14.56 -3.89 14.94
CA LEU A 309 -14.44 -2.57 14.30
C LEU A 309 -14.28 -2.69 12.78
N ARG A 310 -13.50 -3.68 12.31
CA ARG A 310 -13.32 -3.97 10.88
C ARG A 310 -14.64 -4.33 10.20
N GLN A 311 -15.42 -5.23 10.80
CA GLN A 311 -16.72 -5.68 10.29
C GLN A 311 -17.74 -4.52 10.19
N HIS A 312 -17.62 -3.53 11.05
CA HIS A 312 -18.50 -2.35 11.07
C HIS A 312 -17.93 -1.11 10.38
N HIS A 313 -16.83 -1.23 9.64
CA HIS A 313 -16.17 -0.10 8.94
C HIS A 313 -15.77 1.04 9.88
N GLN A 314 -15.29 0.69 11.08
CA GLN A 314 -14.91 1.61 12.14
C GLN A 314 -13.39 1.67 12.36
N LEU A 315 -12.57 1.12 11.46
CA LEU A 315 -11.10 1.21 11.54
C LEU A 315 -10.56 2.27 10.55
N PRO A 316 -9.62 3.14 10.98
CA PRO A 316 -9.21 3.40 12.36
C PRO A 316 -10.19 4.34 13.10
N ASN A 317 -11.08 5.03 12.36
CA ASN A 317 -11.83 6.21 12.80
C ASN A 317 -12.84 5.99 13.94
N GLY A 318 -13.17 4.75 14.30
CA GLY A 318 -14.06 4.45 15.43
C GLY A 318 -13.31 4.07 16.70
N ILE A 319 -11.97 3.93 16.66
CA ILE A 319 -11.17 3.59 17.85
C ILE A 319 -11.21 4.72 18.89
N ASP A 320 -11.16 5.97 18.43
CA ASP A 320 -11.22 7.16 19.29
C ASP A 320 -12.57 7.31 20.02
N THR A 321 -13.65 6.79 19.45
CA THR A 321 -14.99 6.76 20.08
C THR A 321 -15.09 5.74 21.22
N LEU A 322 -14.15 4.78 21.29
CA LEU A 322 -14.10 3.82 22.39
C LEU A 322 -13.71 4.56 23.68
N ARG A 323 -14.51 4.39 24.74
CA ARG A 323 -14.24 4.95 26.09
C ARG A 323 -13.10 4.21 26.79
N LEU A 324 -11.93 4.22 26.20
CA LEU A 324 -10.71 3.57 26.66
C LEU A 324 -9.60 4.60 26.87
N PRO A 325 -8.63 4.36 27.77
CA PRO A 325 -7.44 5.18 27.86
C PRO A 325 -6.72 5.31 26.50
N LYS A 326 -6.20 6.50 26.19
CA LYS A 326 -5.49 6.79 24.91
C LYS A 326 -4.40 5.76 24.57
N ARG A 327 -3.70 5.25 25.59
CA ARG A 327 -2.68 4.22 25.42
C ARG A 327 -3.25 2.89 24.89
N LEU A 328 -4.43 2.48 25.37
CA LEU A 328 -5.13 1.29 24.85
C LEU A 328 -5.69 1.54 23.46
N GLN A 329 -6.18 2.75 23.18
CA GLN A 329 -6.61 3.14 21.82
C GLN A 329 -5.44 3.02 20.84
N ARG A 330 -4.25 3.54 21.16
CA ARG A 330 -3.03 3.39 20.33
C ARG A 330 -2.59 1.94 20.16
N TYR A 331 -2.75 1.12 21.21
CA TYR A 331 -2.50 -0.32 21.12
C TYR A 331 -3.44 -1.04 20.16
N ILE A 332 -4.73 -0.69 20.18
CA ILE A 332 -5.74 -1.21 19.25
C ILE A 332 -5.49 -0.69 17.84
N ASP A 333 -5.03 0.56 17.69
CA ASP A 333 -4.68 1.20 16.42
C ASP A 333 -3.30 0.77 15.87
N LEU A 334 -2.62 -0.19 16.51
CA LEU A 334 -1.31 -0.70 16.09
C LEU A 334 -0.15 0.32 16.12
N THR A 335 -0.37 1.52 16.66
CA THR A 335 0.64 2.59 16.73
C THR A 335 1.54 2.49 17.95
N GLU A 336 1.12 1.76 18.99
CA GLU A 336 1.91 1.51 20.20
C GLU A 336 1.85 0.03 20.58
N GLU A 337 2.94 -0.53 21.09
CA GLU A 337 2.92 -1.82 21.78
C GLU A 337 2.93 -1.58 23.29
N LEU A 338 2.15 -2.38 24.01
CA LEU A 338 2.14 -2.35 25.47
C LEU A 338 3.15 -3.38 25.96
N GLU A 339 4.32 -2.93 26.40
CA GLU A 339 5.24 -3.81 27.10
C GLU A 339 4.53 -4.49 28.28
N GLY A 340 4.81 -5.78 28.48
CA GLY A 340 4.44 -6.47 29.71
C GLY A 340 5.20 -5.89 30.90
N PRO A 341 4.83 -6.20 32.15
CA PRO A 341 5.74 -5.96 33.26
C PRO A 341 7.08 -6.62 32.91
N ALA A 342 8.16 -5.83 32.89
CA ALA A 342 9.50 -6.35 32.72
C ALA A 342 9.67 -7.46 33.77
N VAL A 343 9.94 -8.69 33.33
CA VAL A 343 10.52 -9.66 34.23
C VAL A 343 11.88 -9.08 34.58
N GLU A 344 12.00 -8.52 35.79
CA GLU A 344 13.27 -8.15 36.36
C GLU A 344 14.12 -9.42 36.34
N SER A 345 14.97 -9.55 35.32
CA SER A 345 16.01 -10.56 35.31
C SER A 345 16.88 -10.25 36.51
N GLU A 346 16.85 -11.13 37.51
CA GLU A 346 17.73 -11.11 38.67
C GLU A 346 19.16 -10.78 38.21
N LYS A 347 19.68 -9.64 38.65
CA LYS A 347 21.09 -9.31 38.44
C LYS A 347 21.91 -10.18 39.37
N PRO A 348 22.90 -10.96 38.88
CA PRO A 348 23.91 -11.50 39.76
C PRO A 348 24.77 -10.34 40.27
N ASP A 349 24.92 -10.23 41.58
CA ASP A 349 25.83 -9.30 42.23
C ASP A 349 27.28 -9.58 41.77
N VAL A 350 27.87 -8.66 41.01
CA VAL A 350 29.32 -8.60 40.78
C VAL A 350 29.77 -7.14 40.93
N PRO A 351 30.87 -6.84 41.64
CA PRO A 351 31.26 -5.47 41.96
C PRO A 351 31.81 -4.72 40.73
N LYS A 352 31.48 -3.44 40.62
CA LYS A 352 31.95 -2.52 39.57
C LYS A 352 33.48 -2.35 39.58
N PRO A 353 34.09 -2.21 38.40
CA PRO A 353 35.13 -1.20 38.16
C PRO A 353 34.61 -0.07 37.25
N ALA A 354 35.31 1.06 37.33
CA ALA A 354 34.90 2.37 36.83
C ALA A 354 35.07 2.57 35.32
N SER A 355 34.21 3.47 34.81
CA SER A 355 34.31 4.30 33.59
C SER A 355 34.57 3.64 32.23
N ALA A 356 33.55 3.60 31.38
CA ALA A 356 33.61 4.05 29.98
C ALA A 356 32.18 4.29 29.45
N ALA A 357 32.01 5.31 28.62
CA ALA A 357 30.76 5.88 28.15
C ALA A 357 29.78 4.86 27.54
N ARG A 358 28.50 4.95 27.93
CA ARG A 358 27.38 4.26 27.26
C ARG A 358 26.45 5.31 26.64
N ALA A 359 26.44 5.32 25.31
CA ALA A 359 25.46 6.00 24.48
C ALA A 359 24.04 5.51 24.82
N LYS A 360 23.13 6.44 25.11
CA LYS A 360 21.69 6.20 25.13
C LYS A 360 21.22 6.19 23.67
N LEU A 361 20.78 5.03 23.16
CA LEU A 361 19.95 4.96 21.95
C LEU A 361 18.49 5.06 22.40
N GLY A 362 17.94 6.27 22.24
CA GLY A 362 16.55 6.59 22.50
C GLY A 362 15.64 5.95 21.47
N SER A 363 14.49 5.48 21.95
CA SER A 363 13.33 5.14 21.14
C SER A 363 12.68 6.44 20.65
N ASP A 364 13.02 6.90 19.46
CA ASP A 364 12.28 8.00 18.83
C ASP A 364 12.11 7.68 17.34
N MET A 365 10.95 7.09 17.01
CA MET A 365 10.38 7.20 15.67
C MET A 365 9.77 8.60 15.56
N PRO A 366 9.99 9.34 14.46
CA PRO A 366 9.38 10.66 14.29
C PRO A 366 7.86 10.52 14.27
N ARG A 367 7.24 11.32 15.13
CA ARG A 367 5.80 11.44 15.34
C ARG A 367 5.18 12.08 14.10
N LEU A 368 4.36 11.34 13.37
CA LEU A 368 3.46 11.92 12.36
C LEU A 368 2.44 12.80 13.09
N GLU A 369 2.58 14.12 12.93
CA GLU A 369 1.63 15.08 13.46
C GLU A 369 0.30 14.98 12.70
N THR A 370 -0.76 14.69 13.45
CA THR A 370 -2.14 14.87 13.02
C THR A 370 -2.42 16.36 12.98
N ILE A 371 -2.51 16.95 11.79
CA ILE A 371 -2.83 18.36 11.62
C ILE A 371 -4.33 18.56 11.86
N SER A 372 -4.66 19.18 13.00
CA SER A 372 -5.85 19.98 13.16
C SER A 372 -5.63 21.34 12.52
N SER A 373 -6.66 21.85 11.85
CA SER A 373 -6.80 23.19 11.27
C SER A 373 -6.24 24.34 12.10
N VAL A 374 -5.61 25.30 11.41
CA VAL A 374 -5.68 26.79 11.51
C VAL A 374 -4.29 27.43 11.34
N GLY A 375 -4.21 28.42 10.44
CA GLY A 375 -3.27 29.54 10.51
C GLY A 375 -2.39 29.76 9.28
N GLU A 376 -2.78 30.74 8.46
CA GLU A 376 -2.03 31.36 7.36
C GLU A 376 -0.74 32.04 7.86
N GLU A 377 0.28 32.13 7.01
CA GLU A 377 1.00 33.37 6.68
C GLU A 377 2.01 33.14 5.54
N ASP A 378 2.15 34.18 4.73
CA ASP A 378 2.86 34.33 3.46
C ASP A 378 4.33 33.89 3.46
N GLU A 379 4.79 33.34 2.33
CA GLU A 379 6.09 33.68 1.75
C GLU A 379 6.09 33.33 0.24
N SER A 380 6.00 34.39 -0.56
CA SER A 380 6.22 34.41 -2.00
C SER A 380 7.73 34.43 -2.29
N GLU A 381 8.21 33.62 -3.24
CA GLU A 381 9.38 33.98 -4.05
C GLU A 381 9.47 33.12 -5.32
N ASP A 382 9.91 33.79 -6.39
CA ASP A 382 10.03 33.36 -7.79
C ASP A 382 10.78 32.03 -7.99
N GLU A 383 10.23 31.15 -8.84
CA GLU A 383 11.01 30.11 -9.54
C GLU A 383 10.72 30.11 -11.05
N SER A 384 11.01 31.23 -11.70
CA SER A 384 11.12 31.28 -13.16
C SER A 384 12.53 30.92 -13.61
N GLU A 385 13.04 29.71 -13.34
CA GLU A 385 14.33 29.27 -13.94
C GLU A 385 14.66 27.76 -13.95
N ASN A 386 13.68 26.85 -13.79
CA ASN A 386 13.93 25.39 -13.83
C ASN A 386 13.37 24.68 -15.09
N HIS A 387 13.50 25.29 -16.26
CA HIS A 387 12.96 24.75 -17.52
C HIS A 387 13.89 23.81 -18.31
N VAL A 388 15.00 23.33 -17.73
CA VAL A 388 15.91 22.39 -18.40
C VAL A 388 16.44 21.33 -17.42
N GLN A 389 15.55 20.50 -16.88
CA GLN A 389 15.90 19.21 -16.23
C GLN A 389 14.69 18.24 -16.25
N LEU A 390 13.92 18.23 -17.34
CA LEU A 390 12.88 17.24 -17.59
C LEU A 390 13.46 16.12 -18.45
N LEU A 391 14.03 15.10 -17.79
CA LEU A 391 14.20 13.71 -18.21
C LEU A 391 15.18 13.01 -17.24
N GLU A 392 14.83 12.89 -15.97
CA GLU A 392 15.50 11.88 -15.14
C GLU A 392 15.05 10.49 -15.62
N ALA A 393 16.00 9.77 -16.19
CA ALA A 393 15.84 8.37 -16.57
C ALA A 393 15.46 7.57 -15.31
N VAL A 394 14.33 6.86 -15.40
CA VAL A 394 13.97 5.81 -14.45
C VAL A 394 15.18 4.92 -14.27
N THR A 395 15.65 4.77 -13.02
CA THR A 395 16.87 4.02 -12.75
C THR A 395 16.66 2.56 -13.16
N ASP A 396 17.68 1.93 -13.75
CA ASP A 396 17.55 0.53 -14.18
C ASP A 396 17.33 -0.43 -13.00
N ALA A 397 17.63 0.00 -11.78
CA ALA A 397 17.30 -0.67 -10.53
C ALA A 397 15.77 -0.72 -10.26
N GLU A 398 15.03 0.34 -10.53
CA GLU A 398 13.56 0.38 -10.36
C GLU A 398 12.87 -0.55 -11.36
N LYS A 399 13.34 -0.56 -12.62
CA LYS A 399 12.84 -1.49 -13.64
C LYS A 399 13.14 -2.95 -13.27
N ALA A 400 14.33 -3.24 -12.76
CA ALA A 400 14.72 -4.58 -12.32
C ALA A 400 13.93 -5.06 -11.09
N ALA A 401 13.68 -4.18 -10.12
CA ALA A 401 12.88 -4.48 -8.93
C ALA A 401 11.41 -4.77 -9.31
N VAL A 402 10.83 -3.98 -10.23
CA VAL A 402 9.47 -4.20 -10.75
C VAL A 402 9.38 -5.49 -11.56
N ALA A 403 10.36 -5.80 -12.41
CA ALA A 403 10.40 -7.05 -13.17
C ALA A 403 10.53 -8.29 -12.26
N ALA A 404 11.37 -8.22 -11.21
CA ALA A 404 11.49 -9.27 -10.21
C ALA A 404 10.19 -9.43 -9.40
N PHE A 405 9.54 -8.31 -9.06
CA PHE A 405 8.26 -8.30 -8.34
C PHE A 405 7.15 -9.00 -9.14
N VAL A 406 6.94 -8.59 -10.39
CA VAL A 406 5.93 -9.18 -11.30
C VAL A 406 6.23 -10.66 -11.58
N ALA A 407 7.49 -11.08 -11.62
CA ALA A 407 7.86 -12.49 -11.80
C ALA A 407 7.54 -13.38 -10.59
N THR A 408 7.40 -12.82 -9.38
CA THR A 408 7.10 -13.59 -8.16
C THR A 408 5.61 -13.73 -7.86
N SER A 409 4.73 -12.99 -8.55
CA SER A 409 3.28 -13.03 -8.28
C SER A 409 2.61 -14.36 -8.64
N ASP A 410 3.15 -15.08 -9.62
CA ASP A 410 2.57 -16.36 -10.11
C ASP A 410 3.28 -17.61 -9.59
N GLY A 411 4.30 -17.47 -8.72
CA GLY A 411 5.04 -18.61 -8.16
C GLY A 411 5.80 -19.47 -9.20
N ALA A 412 5.83 -19.06 -10.47
CA ALA A 412 6.59 -19.68 -11.53
C ALA A 412 7.62 -18.68 -12.08
N ILE A 413 8.90 -18.89 -11.74
CA ILE A 413 10.00 -18.15 -12.36
C ILE A 413 10.07 -18.58 -13.82
N THR A 414 9.55 -17.75 -14.73
CA THR A 414 9.64 -18.02 -16.17
C THR A 414 11.09 -17.88 -16.65
N PRO A 415 11.52 -18.66 -17.67
CA PRO A 415 12.85 -18.53 -18.27
C PRO A 415 13.16 -17.10 -18.73
N GLU A 416 12.13 -16.38 -19.18
CA GLU A 416 12.19 -15.00 -19.64
C GLU A 416 12.46 -14.02 -18.48
N ALA A 417 11.81 -14.23 -17.32
CA ALA A 417 12.07 -13.45 -16.11
C ALA A 417 13.50 -13.68 -15.58
N LYS A 418 13.99 -14.93 -15.64
CA LYS A 418 15.37 -15.25 -15.28
C LYS A 418 16.37 -14.58 -16.22
N LYS A 419 16.08 -14.53 -17.52
CA LYS A 419 16.90 -13.86 -18.53
C LYS A 419 16.92 -12.33 -18.34
N ALA A 420 15.78 -11.73 -18.00
CA ALA A 420 15.68 -10.30 -17.71
C ALA A 420 16.45 -9.92 -16.44
N ALA A 421 16.35 -10.71 -15.37
CA ALA A 421 17.12 -10.52 -14.14
C ALA A 421 18.63 -10.69 -14.37
N MET A 422 19.05 -11.69 -15.16
CA MET A 422 20.47 -11.87 -15.53
C MET A 422 20.98 -10.72 -16.39
N ALA A 423 20.18 -10.19 -17.32
CA ALA A 423 20.56 -9.03 -18.13
C ALA A 423 20.74 -7.77 -17.26
N ALA A 424 19.86 -7.57 -16.27
CA ALA A 424 19.96 -6.46 -15.31
C ALA A 424 21.17 -6.61 -14.37
N TYR A 425 21.52 -7.84 -13.98
CA TYR A 425 22.73 -8.12 -13.19
C TYR A 425 24.00 -7.84 -14.01
N MET A 426 24.06 -8.31 -15.26
CA MET A 426 25.21 -8.11 -16.14
C MET A 426 25.42 -6.63 -16.53
N ALA A 427 24.35 -5.85 -16.62
CA ALA A 427 24.41 -4.41 -16.91
C ALA A 427 24.93 -3.55 -15.73
N ASN A 428 24.99 -4.11 -14.52
CA ASN A 428 25.49 -3.44 -13.32
C ASN A 428 26.91 -3.86 -12.93
N LEU A 429 27.57 -4.70 -13.73
CA LEU A 429 28.97 -5.03 -13.52
C LEU A 429 29.85 -3.87 -14.03
N PRO A 430 30.92 -3.49 -13.29
CA PRO A 430 31.87 -2.48 -13.77
C PRO A 430 32.43 -2.86 -15.15
N PRO A 431 32.78 -1.87 -15.99
CA PRO A 431 33.27 -2.12 -17.37
C PRO A 431 34.55 -2.97 -17.44
N ASP A 432 35.24 -3.16 -16.32
CA ASP A 432 36.47 -3.95 -16.20
C ASP A 432 36.24 -5.36 -15.60
N TYR A 433 34.99 -5.83 -15.50
CA TYR A 433 34.68 -7.17 -14.99
C TYR A 433 34.87 -8.24 -16.10
N ASP A 434 35.97 -9.00 -16.01
CA ASP A 434 36.25 -10.13 -16.89
C ASP A 434 35.46 -11.38 -16.44
N PRO A 435 34.56 -11.97 -17.26
CA PRO A 435 33.74 -13.11 -16.85
C PRO A 435 34.50 -14.43 -16.71
N GLU A 436 35.80 -14.49 -17.00
CA GLU A 436 36.60 -15.72 -16.98
C GLU A 436 37.64 -15.77 -15.85
N LEU A 437 37.20 -15.70 -14.59
CA LEU A 437 37.99 -16.24 -13.48
C LEU A 437 37.08 -16.70 -12.31
N PRO A 438 37.16 -17.96 -11.86
CA PRO A 438 36.48 -18.39 -10.64
C PRO A 438 37.19 -17.76 -9.42
N PRO A 439 36.46 -17.45 -8.33
CA PRO A 439 37.07 -16.89 -7.13
C PRO A 439 38.04 -17.90 -6.51
N ASP A 440 39.21 -17.40 -6.12
CA ASP A 440 40.30 -18.15 -5.49
C ASP A 440 39.81 -19.13 -4.43
N PHE A 441 40.12 -20.40 -4.66
CA PHE A 441 39.95 -21.50 -3.73
C PHE A 441 41.13 -21.46 -2.75
N ASP A 442 40.86 -21.19 -1.48
CA ASP A 442 41.85 -21.22 -0.40
C ASP A 442 42.37 -22.68 -0.22
N PRO A 443 43.67 -23.00 -0.44
CA PRO A 443 44.14 -24.39 -0.53
C PRO A 443 44.27 -25.15 0.80
N ASP A 444 44.03 -24.53 1.95
CA ASP A 444 44.46 -25.08 3.26
C ASP A 444 43.38 -25.77 4.11
N PHE A 445 42.24 -26.19 3.53
CA PHE A 445 41.28 -27.05 4.24
C PHE A 445 41.33 -28.51 3.77
N PRO A 446 41.66 -29.49 4.64
CA PRO A 446 41.74 -30.89 4.24
C PRO A 446 40.33 -31.47 4.02
N PRO A 447 40.15 -32.40 3.05
CA PRO A 447 38.86 -32.99 2.80
C PRO A 447 38.50 -34.00 3.89
N LEU A 448 37.32 -33.84 4.49
CA LEU A 448 36.67 -34.88 5.27
C LEU A 448 36.12 -35.94 4.32
N SER A 449 36.75 -37.10 4.33
CA SER A 449 36.24 -38.34 3.73
C SER A 449 35.09 -38.92 4.54
N SER A 450 34.04 -39.33 3.81
CA SER A 450 32.97 -40.31 4.13
C SER A 450 32.15 -40.12 5.41
#